data_AF-A0A7J8D3G8-F1
#
_entry.id   AF-A0A7J8D3G8-F1
#
_cell.length_a   1.000
_cell.length_b   1.000
_cell.length_c   1.000
_cell.angle_alpha   90.00
_cell.angle_beta   90.00
_cell.angle_gamma   90.00
#
_symmetry.space_group_name_H-M   'P 1'
#
loop_
_entity.id
_entity.type
_entity.pdbx_description
1 polymer ?
#
loop_
_entity_poly.entity_id
_entity_poly.type
_entity_poly.pdbx_seq_one_letter_code
_entity_poly.pdbx_strand_id
1 'polypeptide(L)'
;MALNKNHSEAGGVIVNNTESILMTYDHVELTFNDMKNVPEAFKGTKKGSVYLTPYRVIFLSKGRDAMQSFMMPFYLMKDCEIKQPVFGANYIKGTVKAEAGGGWEGSAAYKLTFTAGGAIEFGQRMLQVAAQAPSPPRTLCPAHIPCTLVCAQRGGHHPPDCQPTFHSQPASCPWPQSYLPCPWSSCCCRCDSEL
;
A
#
# COMPACT_ATOMS: atom_id res chain seq x y z
N MET A 1 -8.10 -3.59 -8.40
CA MET A 1 -8.99 -4.15 -7.35
C MET A 1 -10.18 -4.86 -7.98
N ALA A 2 -10.75 -5.88 -7.31
CA ALA A 2 -11.99 -6.54 -7.73
C ALA A 2 -12.83 -7.08 -6.57
N LEU A 3 -14.14 -6.86 -6.62
CA LEU A 3 -15.17 -7.54 -5.82
C LEU A 3 -15.78 -8.71 -6.63
N ASN A 4 -15.93 -9.87 -6.00
CA ASN A 4 -16.55 -11.09 -6.55
C ASN A 4 -15.95 -11.59 -7.87
N LYS A 5 -14.63 -11.44 -8.07
CA LYS A 5 -13.91 -11.94 -9.27
C LYS A 5 -12.79 -12.95 -8.98
N ASN A 6 -12.49 -13.26 -7.71
CA ASN A 6 -11.33 -14.07 -7.31
C ASN A 6 -11.74 -15.38 -6.60
N HIS A 7 -12.87 -15.97 -6.95
CA HIS A 7 -13.35 -17.24 -6.40
C HIS A 7 -13.79 -18.21 -7.52
N SER A 8 -13.66 -19.51 -7.26
CA SER A 8 -14.18 -20.57 -8.13
C SER A 8 -15.55 -21.05 -7.66
N GLU A 9 -16.31 -21.67 -8.56
CA GLU A 9 -17.62 -22.28 -8.22
C GLU A 9 -17.49 -23.40 -7.17
N ALA A 10 -16.32 -24.04 -7.10
CA ALA A 10 -15.98 -25.05 -6.10
C ALA A 10 -15.60 -24.45 -4.72
N GLY A 11 -15.63 -23.13 -4.56
CA GLY A 11 -15.34 -22.44 -3.29
C GLY A 11 -13.84 -22.23 -3.02
N GLY A 12 -12.99 -22.27 -4.06
CA GLY A 12 -11.57 -21.97 -3.96
C GLY A 12 -11.24 -20.53 -4.38
N VAL A 13 -10.02 -20.07 -4.09
CA VAL A 13 -9.50 -18.79 -4.58
C VAL A 13 -8.95 -18.92 -6.00
N ILE A 14 -9.23 -17.94 -6.87
CA ILE A 14 -8.63 -17.86 -8.21
C ILE A 14 -7.52 -16.80 -8.21
N VAL A 15 -6.30 -17.25 -8.49
CA VAL A 15 -5.09 -16.44 -8.62
C VAL A 15 -4.52 -16.64 -10.03
N ASN A 16 -3.90 -15.61 -10.61
CA ASN A 16 -3.31 -15.72 -11.95
C ASN A 16 -2.14 -16.72 -11.93
N ASN A 17 -1.93 -17.47 -13.01
CA ASN A 17 -0.89 -18.52 -13.11
C ASN A 17 0.53 -17.97 -12.92
N THR A 18 0.74 -16.67 -13.11
CA THR A 18 2.04 -16.00 -12.90
C THR A 18 2.22 -15.44 -11.49
N GLU A 19 1.24 -15.63 -10.60
CA GLU A 19 1.21 -15.09 -9.25
C GLU A 19 1.12 -16.24 -8.23
N SER A 20 2.02 -16.27 -7.26
CA SER A 20 2.03 -17.29 -6.20
C SER A 20 1.29 -16.82 -4.95
N ILE A 21 0.71 -17.77 -4.22
CA ILE A 21 0.20 -17.52 -2.86
C ILE A 21 1.40 -17.64 -1.91
N LEU A 22 1.67 -16.57 -1.16
CA LEU A 22 2.77 -16.50 -0.20
C LEU A 22 2.38 -17.09 1.16
N MET A 23 1.14 -16.85 1.59
CA MET A 23 0.60 -17.38 2.84
C MET A 23 -0.93 -17.30 2.83
N THR A 24 -1.57 -18.13 3.66
CA THR A 24 -3.02 -18.20 3.83
C THR A 24 -3.37 -18.39 5.31
N TYR A 25 -4.44 -17.75 5.77
CA TYR A 25 -5.07 -18.08 7.05
C TYR A 25 -6.57 -18.25 6.89
N ASP A 26 -7.10 -19.25 7.60
CA ASP A 26 -8.53 -19.48 7.75
C ASP A 26 -9.08 -18.79 9.01
N HIS A 27 -10.41 -18.80 9.16
CA HIS A 27 -11.11 -18.24 10.32
C HIS A 27 -10.82 -16.75 10.52
N VAL A 28 -10.74 -16.02 9.42
CA VAL A 28 -10.59 -14.57 9.40
C VAL A 28 -11.95 -13.92 9.23
N GLU A 29 -12.21 -12.90 10.04
CA GLU A 29 -13.41 -12.08 9.93
C GLU A 29 -13.05 -10.73 9.29
N LEU A 30 -13.76 -10.35 8.23
CA LEU A 30 -13.61 -9.08 7.53
C LEU A 30 -14.84 -8.20 7.79
N THR A 31 -14.61 -6.97 8.23
CA THR A 31 -15.65 -5.95 8.40
C THR A 31 -15.23 -4.66 7.73
N PHE A 32 -16.21 -3.90 7.23
CA PHE A 32 -16.01 -2.59 6.61
C PHE A 32 -16.76 -1.50 7.37
N ASN A 33 -16.12 -0.35 7.52
CA ASN A 33 -16.65 0.87 8.12
C ASN A 33 -16.41 2.07 7.19
N ASP A 34 -16.96 3.23 7.58
CA ASP A 34 -16.74 4.53 6.92
C ASP A 34 -17.14 4.60 5.44
N MET A 35 -18.17 3.83 5.05
CA MET A 35 -18.78 3.90 3.73
C MET A 35 -20.07 4.73 3.78
N LYS A 36 -20.21 5.72 2.89
CA LYS A 36 -21.40 6.59 2.82
C LYS A 36 -22.69 5.81 2.53
N ASN A 37 -22.61 4.88 1.58
CA ASN A 37 -23.68 3.95 1.23
C ASN A 37 -23.05 2.55 1.25
N VAL A 38 -23.48 1.69 2.18
CA VAL A 38 -22.92 0.34 2.34
C VAL A 38 -23.66 -0.63 1.41
N PRO A 39 -23.05 -1.12 0.32
CA PRO A 39 -23.66 -2.15 -0.52
C PRO A 39 -23.82 -3.45 0.27
N GLU A 40 -24.76 -4.31 -0.12
CA GLU A 40 -25.03 -5.57 0.60
C GLU A 40 -23.79 -6.45 0.78
N ALA A 41 -22.92 -6.49 -0.23
CA ALA A 41 -21.64 -7.19 -0.17
C ALA A 41 -20.73 -6.70 0.97
N PHE A 42 -20.85 -5.45 1.43
CA PHE A 42 -20.00 -4.90 2.50
C PHE A 42 -20.70 -4.88 3.87
N LYS A 43 -21.99 -5.26 3.95
CA LYS A 43 -22.75 -5.24 5.20
C LYS A 43 -22.36 -6.40 6.12
N GLY A 44 -22.21 -6.08 7.41
CA GLY A 44 -21.97 -7.05 8.47
C GLY A 44 -20.55 -7.64 8.47
N THR A 45 -20.39 -8.72 9.23
CA THR A 45 -19.12 -9.43 9.37
C THR A 45 -19.04 -10.58 8.40
N LYS A 46 -18.00 -10.59 7.57
CA LYS A 46 -17.72 -11.64 6.58
C LYS A 46 -16.77 -12.64 7.19
N LYS A 47 -17.08 -13.93 7.13
CA LYS A 47 -16.21 -14.99 7.67
C LYS A 47 -15.59 -15.76 6.54
N GLY A 48 -14.30 -16.02 6.60
CA GLY A 48 -13.61 -16.65 5.48
C GLY A 48 -12.13 -16.86 5.71
N SER A 49 -11.41 -16.88 4.60
CA SER A 49 -9.97 -17.08 4.55
C SER A 49 -9.32 -15.90 3.84
N VAL A 50 -8.09 -15.57 4.24
CA VAL A 50 -7.30 -14.51 3.64
C VAL A 50 -6.05 -15.09 3.01
N TYR A 51 -5.75 -14.63 1.79
CA TYR A 51 -4.61 -15.05 0.99
C TYR A 51 -3.72 -13.83 0.74
N LEU A 52 -2.43 -14.00 0.99
CA LEU A 52 -1.42 -13.01 0.64
C LEU A 52 -0.70 -13.45 -0.63
N THR A 53 -0.51 -12.51 -1.53
CA THR A 53 0.27 -12.66 -2.77
C THR A 53 1.34 -11.56 -2.83
N PRO A 54 2.28 -11.59 -3.80
CA PRO A 54 3.26 -10.52 -4.01
C PRO A 54 2.67 -9.13 -4.27
N TYR A 55 1.40 -9.01 -4.68
CA TYR A 55 0.82 -7.74 -5.14
C TYR A 55 -0.46 -7.32 -4.42
N ARG A 56 -1.12 -8.25 -3.72
CA ARG A 56 -2.47 -8.05 -3.20
C ARG A 56 -2.81 -9.00 -2.05
N VAL A 57 -3.79 -8.57 -1.26
CA VAL A 57 -4.53 -9.39 -0.32
C VAL A 57 -5.83 -9.83 -0.99
N ILE A 58 -6.19 -11.09 -0.87
CA ILE A 58 -7.48 -11.61 -1.35
C ILE A 58 -8.21 -12.21 -0.15
N PHE A 59 -9.39 -11.69 0.16
CA PHE A 59 -10.32 -12.32 1.08
C PHE A 59 -11.29 -13.20 0.30
N LEU A 60 -11.47 -14.43 0.75
CA LEU A 60 -12.44 -15.38 0.22
C LEU A 60 -13.46 -15.68 1.31
N SER A 61 -14.73 -15.41 1.05
CA SER A 61 -15.78 -15.66 2.02
C SER A 61 -16.16 -17.14 2.04
N LYS A 62 -16.55 -17.62 3.22
CA LYS A 62 -17.00 -18.99 3.44
C LYS A 62 -18.53 -19.04 3.45
N GLY A 63 -19.10 -19.97 2.69
CA GLY A 63 -20.54 -20.18 2.62
C GLY A 63 -21.23 -19.25 1.61
N ARG A 64 -22.52 -18.96 1.85
CA ARG A 64 -23.35 -18.11 0.98
C ARG A 64 -23.38 -16.68 1.49
N ASP A 65 -22.29 -15.95 1.28
CA ASP A 65 -22.25 -14.50 1.53
C ASP A 65 -22.32 -13.73 0.20
N ALA A 66 -22.98 -12.57 0.20
CA ALA A 66 -23.08 -11.68 -0.96
C ALA A 66 -21.68 -11.21 -1.45
N MET A 67 -20.73 -11.05 -0.53
CA MET A 67 -19.31 -10.95 -0.83
C MET A 67 -18.73 -12.35 -0.87
N GLN A 68 -18.47 -12.85 -2.07
CA GLN A 68 -17.82 -14.14 -2.32
C GLN A 68 -16.30 -14.00 -2.26
N SER A 69 -15.76 -12.92 -2.83
CA SER A 69 -14.32 -12.62 -2.79
C SER A 69 -14.07 -11.12 -2.82
N PHE A 70 -13.05 -10.65 -2.12
CA PHE A 70 -12.63 -9.25 -2.17
C PHE A 70 -11.12 -9.13 -2.30
N MET A 71 -10.66 -8.52 -3.39
CA MET A 71 -9.23 -8.39 -3.71
C MET A 71 -8.74 -6.96 -3.51
N MET A 72 -7.80 -6.78 -2.59
CA MET A 72 -7.19 -5.51 -2.21
C MET A 72 -5.72 -5.45 -2.68
N PRO A 73 -5.40 -4.68 -3.73
CA PRO A 73 -4.01 -4.49 -4.13
C PRO A 73 -3.31 -3.47 -3.23
N PHE A 74 -2.01 -3.67 -2.98
CA PHE A 74 -1.27 -2.88 -1.98
C PHE A 74 -1.25 -1.38 -2.28
N TYR A 75 -1.25 -0.97 -3.56
CA TYR A 75 -1.21 0.45 -3.92
C TYR A 75 -2.50 1.23 -3.53
N LEU A 76 -3.63 0.53 -3.37
CA LEU A 76 -4.91 1.11 -2.93
C LEU A 76 -5.13 1.02 -1.43
N MET A 77 -4.30 0.24 -0.72
CA MET A 77 -4.34 0.09 0.73
C MET A 77 -3.51 1.20 1.38
N LYS A 78 -4.03 1.77 2.48
CA LYS A 78 -3.42 2.84 3.27
C LYS A 78 -3.58 2.56 4.75
N ASP A 79 -2.72 3.19 5.55
CA ASP A 79 -2.81 3.19 7.02
C ASP A 79 -2.93 1.78 7.62
N CYS A 80 -2.21 0.82 7.01
CA CYS A 80 -2.22 -0.58 7.41
C CYS A 80 -1.52 -0.74 8.76
N GLU A 81 -2.26 -1.17 9.78
CA GLU A 81 -1.77 -1.30 11.16
C GLU A 81 -2.18 -2.65 11.76
N ILE A 82 -1.23 -3.31 12.43
CA ILE A 82 -1.47 -4.53 13.21
C ILE A 82 -1.82 -4.11 14.64
N LYS A 83 -2.97 -4.55 15.14
CA LYS A 83 -3.41 -4.30 16.51
C LYS A 83 -3.43 -5.59 17.32
N GLN A 84 -2.81 -5.52 18.49
CA GLN A 84 -2.69 -6.61 19.45
C GLN A 84 -3.34 -6.22 20.78
N PRO A 85 -4.68 -6.27 20.88
CA PRO A 85 -5.36 -5.96 22.14
C PRO A 85 -5.04 -7.03 23.19
N VAL A 86 -4.97 -6.62 24.46
CA VAL A 86 -4.77 -7.56 25.60
C VAL A 86 -5.95 -8.52 25.73
N PHE A 87 -7.15 -8.06 25.36
CA PHE A 87 -8.37 -8.84 25.34
C PHE A 87 -8.97 -8.87 23.94
N GLY A 88 -9.24 -10.07 23.43
CA GLY A 88 -9.80 -10.29 22.10
C GLY A 88 -8.78 -10.77 21.07
N ALA A 89 -9.24 -10.96 19.84
CA ALA A 89 -8.40 -11.43 18.75
C ALA A 89 -7.57 -10.30 18.13
N ASN A 90 -6.35 -10.63 17.72
CA ASN A 90 -5.51 -9.71 16.97
C ASN A 90 -6.13 -9.42 15.60
N TYR A 91 -5.99 -8.17 15.15
CA TYR A 91 -6.57 -7.74 13.89
C TYR A 91 -5.65 -6.80 13.14
N ILE A 92 -5.84 -6.75 11.83
CA ILE A 92 -5.19 -5.79 10.94
C ILE A 92 -6.27 -4.83 10.46
N LYS A 93 -6.01 -3.53 10.53
CA LYS A 93 -6.91 -2.51 9.98
C LYS A 93 -6.19 -1.65 8.97
N GLY A 94 -6.97 -0.96 8.14
CA GLY A 94 -6.48 0.05 7.23
C GLY A 94 -7.63 0.63 6.42
N THR A 95 -7.29 1.48 5.46
CA THR A 95 -8.25 2.03 4.50
C THR A 95 -7.95 1.47 3.12
N VAL A 96 -8.98 1.17 2.35
CA VAL A 96 -8.83 0.78 0.95
C VAL A 96 -9.69 1.67 0.06
N LYS A 97 -9.13 2.08 -1.08
CA LYS A 97 -9.85 2.86 -2.09
C LYS A 97 -10.37 1.95 -3.20
N ALA A 98 -11.57 2.26 -3.69
CA ALA A 98 -12.11 1.65 -4.89
C ALA A 98 -11.28 2.05 -6.12
N GLU A 99 -11.29 1.18 -7.12
CA GLU A 99 -10.72 1.44 -8.43
C GLU A 99 -11.82 1.31 -9.49
N ALA A 100 -11.69 2.06 -10.58
CA ALA A 100 -12.60 1.98 -11.72
C ALA A 100 -12.74 0.53 -12.20
N GLY A 101 -13.98 0.05 -12.36
CA GLY A 101 -14.27 -1.34 -12.74
C GLY A 101 -14.09 -2.38 -11.63
N GLY A 102 -13.80 -1.96 -10.39
CA GLY A 102 -13.62 -2.81 -9.22
C GLY A 102 -14.91 -3.37 -8.61
N GLY A 103 -16.08 -2.94 -9.08
CA GLY A 103 -17.40 -3.41 -8.63
C GLY A 103 -17.98 -2.69 -7.41
N TRP A 104 -17.36 -1.59 -6.97
CA TRP A 104 -17.85 -0.70 -5.91
C TRP A 104 -17.16 0.67 -6.04
N GLU A 105 -17.58 1.66 -5.27
CA GLU A 105 -17.09 3.04 -5.33
C GLU A 105 -16.75 3.62 -3.96
N GLY A 106 -15.84 4.60 -3.94
CA GLY A 106 -15.43 5.33 -2.74
C GLY A 106 -14.23 4.73 -2.02
N SER A 107 -14.26 4.75 -0.69
CA SER A 107 -13.25 4.18 0.19
C SER A 107 -13.92 3.51 1.39
N ALA A 108 -13.26 2.52 1.97
CA ALA A 108 -13.75 1.82 3.15
C ALA A 108 -12.60 1.57 4.12
N ALA A 109 -12.86 1.76 5.41
CA ALA A 109 -11.98 1.27 6.46
C ALA A 109 -12.24 -0.22 6.65
N TYR A 110 -11.24 -1.07 6.42
CA TYR A 110 -11.36 -2.52 6.60
C TYR A 110 -10.72 -2.95 7.92
N LYS A 111 -11.23 -4.05 8.47
CA LYS A 111 -10.64 -4.75 9.63
C LYS A 111 -10.68 -6.25 9.38
N LEU A 112 -9.51 -6.88 9.39
CA LEU A 112 -9.29 -8.32 9.31
C LEU A 112 -8.96 -8.85 10.71
N THR A 113 -9.90 -9.55 11.34
CA THR A 113 -9.74 -10.15 12.67
C THR A 113 -9.37 -11.62 12.53
N PHE A 114 -8.25 -12.04 13.12
CA PHE A 114 -7.75 -13.40 13.01
C PHE A 114 -8.14 -14.22 14.24
N THR A 115 -9.30 -14.88 14.16
CA THR A 115 -9.87 -15.58 15.34
C THR A 115 -9.10 -16.83 15.73
N ALA A 116 -8.35 -17.43 14.80
CA ALA A 116 -7.49 -18.58 15.02
C ALA A 116 -5.98 -18.23 15.21
N GLY A 117 -5.64 -16.94 15.33
CA GLY A 117 -4.25 -16.48 15.37
C GLY A 117 -3.64 -16.21 13.98
N GLY A 118 -2.36 -15.83 13.94
CA GLY A 118 -1.64 -15.54 12.70
C GLY A 118 -1.62 -14.06 12.26
N ALA A 119 -2.36 -13.17 12.90
CA ALA A 119 -2.42 -11.74 12.52
C ALA A 119 -1.05 -11.04 12.46
N ILE A 120 -0.15 -11.37 13.39
CA ILE A 120 1.16 -10.73 13.50
C ILE A 120 2.03 -11.14 12.31
N GLU A 121 2.17 -12.44 12.11
CA GLU A 121 2.94 -13.02 11.00
C GLU A 121 2.37 -12.55 9.65
N PHE A 122 1.05 -12.62 9.48
CA PHE A 122 0.38 -12.12 8.29
C PHE A 122 0.66 -10.65 8.05
N GLY A 123 0.44 -9.80 9.05
CA GLY A 123 0.60 -8.37 8.92
C GLY A 123 2.05 -7.96 8.66
N GLN A 124 3.01 -8.58 9.34
CA GLN A 124 4.44 -8.33 9.12
C GLN A 124 4.85 -8.71 7.70
N ARG A 125 4.44 -9.90 7.23
CA ARG A 125 4.74 -10.35 5.86
C ARG A 125 4.05 -9.48 4.82
N MET A 126 2.79 -9.09 5.06
CA MET A 126 2.05 -8.18 4.19
C MET A 126 2.76 -6.83 4.04
N LEU A 127 3.21 -6.21 5.13
CA LEU A 127 3.95 -4.94 5.08
C LEU A 127 5.30 -5.09 4.37
N GLN A 128 6.00 -6.19 4.60
CA GLN A 128 7.28 -6.49 3.94
C GLN A 128 7.12 -6.59 2.42
N VAL A 129 6.09 -7.31 1.96
CA VAL A 129 5.81 -7.51 0.53
C VAL A 129 5.27 -6.23 -0.10
N ALA A 130 4.39 -5.50 0.59
CA ALA A 130 3.87 -4.22 0.12
C ALA A 130 4.98 -3.17 -0.10
N ALA A 131 6.05 -3.20 0.70
CA ALA A 131 7.22 -2.35 0.52
C ALA A 131 8.06 -2.69 -0.72
N GLN A 132 7.95 -3.92 -1.23
CA GLN A 132 8.66 -4.40 -2.42
C GLN A 132 7.81 -4.32 -3.69
N ALA A 133 6.50 -4.15 -3.54
CA ALA A 133 5.58 -4.06 -4.66
C ALA A 133 5.91 -2.83 -5.51
N PRO A 134 5.94 -2.95 -6.86
CA PRO A 134 6.14 -1.81 -7.73
C PRO A 134 5.11 -0.73 -7.40
N SER A 135 5.58 0.47 -7.06
CA SER A 135 4.69 1.61 -6.95
C SER A 135 4.03 1.84 -8.31
N PRO A 136 2.73 2.18 -8.39
CA PRO A 136 2.12 2.55 -9.66
C PRO A 136 2.97 3.66 -10.29
N PRO A 137 3.13 3.65 -11.62
CA PRO A 137 3.92 4.68 -12.29
C PRO A 137 3.38 6.03 -11.82
N ARG A 138 4.23 6.78 -11.11
CA ARG A 138 3.94 8.18 -10.83
C ARG A 138 3.76 8.80 -12.20
N THR A 139 2.55 9.25 -12.52
CA THR A 139 2.36 10.16 -13.64
C THR A 139 3.36 11.27 -13.40
N LEU A 140 4.44 11.27 -14.17
CA LEU A 140 5.40 12.36 -14.18
C LEU A 140 4.55 13.59 -14.43
N CYS A 141 4.43 14.46 -13.43
CA CYS A 141 3.91 15.78 -13.68
C CYS A 141 4.71 16.33 -14.86
N PRO A 142 4.06 16.87 -15.92
CA PRO A 142 4.76 17.62 -16.94
C PRO A 142 5.21 18.96 -16.33
N ALA A 143 6.16 18.89 -15.40
CA ALA A 143 6.82 20.03 -14.75
C ALA A 143 8.31 19.72 -14.52
N HIS A 144 8.87 18.82 -15.33
CA HIS A 144 10.31 18.73 -15.53
C HIS A 144 10.58 18.95 -17.02
N ILE A 145 10.39 20.19 -17.46
CA ILE A 145 11.34 20.73 -18.43
C ILE A 145 12.66 20.76 -17.64
N PRO A 146 13.71 20.02 -18.05
CA PRO A 146 15.00 20.19 -17.42
C PRO A 146 15.41 21.63 -17.67
N CYS A 147 15.65 22.38 -16.59
CA CYS A 147 16.15 23.75 -16.63
C CYS A 147 17.62 23.72 -17.08
N THR A 148 17.87 23.21 -18.28
CA THR A 148 19.20 23.05 -18.87
C THR A 148 19.07 23.24 -20.38
N LEU A 149 18.71 24.44 -20.84
CA LEU A 149 18.99 24.95 -22.18
C LEU A 149 18.41 26.37 -22.33
N VAL A 150 18.95 27.33 -21.57
CA VAL A 150 18.95 28.74 -21.99
C VAL A 150 20.35 29.29 -21.78
N CYS A 151 21.27 28.86 -22.65
CA CYS A 151 22.42 29.69 -22.99
C CYS A 151 22.21 30.16 -24.42
N ALA A 152 21.55 31.32 -24.57
CA ALA A 152 21.57 32.10 -25.80
C ALA A 152 21.60 33.59 -25.45
N GLN A 153 22.83 34.09 -25.31
CA GLN A 153 23.32 35.43 -25.65
C GLN A 153 22.40 36.64 -25.42
N ARG A 154 22.76 37.47 -24.44
CA ARG A 154 23.18 38.86 -24.73
C ARG A 154 23.90 39.51 -23.54
N GLY A 155 25.16 39.88 -23.80
CA GLY A 155 25.78 41.06 -23.23
C GLY A 155 26.44 40.92 -21.86
N GLY A 156 27.77 40.95 -21.87
CA GLY A 156 28.54 41.70 -20.90
C GLY A 156 29.06 40.95 -19.67
N HIS A 157 30.39 40.93 -19.56
CA HIS A 157 31.20 40.86 -18.33
C HIS A 157 31.45 39.46 -17.76
N HIS A 158 32.66 38.96 -18.04
CA HIS A 158 33.30 37.83 -17.39
C HIS A 158 33.72 38.20 -15.96
N PRO A 159 33.66 37.28 -14.99
CA PRO A 159 34.69 37.18 -13.97
C PRO A 159 35.43 35.83 -14.07
N PRO A 160 36.68 35.75 -13.58
CA PRO A 160 37.62 34.70 -13.95
C PRO A 160 37.39 33.39 -13.19
N ASP A 161 37.72 32.29 -13.86
CA ASP A 161 38.05 30.97 -13.31
C ASP A 161 37.04 30.27 -12.39
N CYS A 162 36.11 29.53 -13.00
CA CYS A 162 35.59 28.30 -12.40
C CYS A 162 36.29 27.11 -13.05
N GLN A 163 37.46 26.72 -12.50
CA GLN A 163 38.02 25.39 -12.76
C GLN A 163 37.18 24.33 -12.02
N PRO A 164 36.99 23.12 -12.60
CA PRO A 164 36.29 22.04 -11.92
C PRO A 164 37.25 21.37 -10.93
N THR A 165 37.20 21.74 -9.65
CA THR A 165 37.88 20.97 -8.61
C THR A 165 37.06 19.73 -8.27
N PHE A 166 37.43 18.60 -8.89
CA PHE A 166 37.17 17.29 -8.33
C PHE A 166 37.92 17.20 -6.99
N HIS A 167 37.23 17.43 -5.88
CA HIS A 167 37.77 17.09 -4.56
C HIS A 167 36.95 15.97 -3.92
N SER A 168 37.68 14.88 -3.78
CA SER A 168 37.44 13.65 -3.05
C SER A 168 36.85 13.90 -1.65
N GLN A 169 35.86 13.07 -1.29
CA GLN A 169 35.49 12.79 0.11
C GLN A 169 36.73 12.44 0.96
N PRO A 170 36.74 12.60 2.30
CA PRO A 170 35.63 12.23 3.20
C PRO A 170 35.45 13.07 4.49
N ALA A 171 34.25 13.03 5.06
CA ALA A 171 34.06 13.33 6.48
C ALA A 171 33.09 12.30 7.09
N SER A 172 33.69 11.45 7.92
CA SER A 172 33.08 10.44 8.77
C SER A 172 31.97 11.03 9.66
N CYS A 173 30.78 10.44 9.64
CA CYS A 173 29.79 10.61 10.70
C CYS A 173 30.20 9.79 11.93
N PRO A 174 30.19 10.36 13.14
CA PRO A 174 30.42 9.61 14.37
C PRO A 174 29.09 9.05 14.92
N TRP A 175 29.09 7.76 15.29
CA TRP A 175 28.11 7.00 16.10
C TRP A 175 26.90 6.34 15.37
N PRO A 176 26.30 5.26 15.91
CA PRO A 176 26.47 3.91 15.37
C PRO A 176 25.22 3.40 14.63
N GLN A 177 25.46 2.49 13.69
CA GLN A 177 24.46 1.77 12.91
C GLN A 177 23.38 1.14 13.79
N SER A 178 22.14 1.61 13.62
CA SER A 178 20.96 0.76 13.77
C SER A 178 20.08 0.94 12.54
N TYR A 179 19.93 -0.17 11.82
CA TYR A 179 19.07 -0.27 10.64
C TYR A 179 17.63 0.07 11.02
N LEU A 180 17.12 1.19 10.50
CA LEU A 180 15.69 1.48 10.48
C LEU A 180 15.31 1.94 9.07
N PRO A 181 14.40 1.23 8.38
CA PRO A 181 13.81 1.77 7.16
C PRO A 181 12.97 3.00 7.56
N CYS A 182 13.18 4.09 6.81
CA CYS A 182 12.46 5.34 7.00
C CYS A 182 10.94 5.08 7.01
N PRO A 183 10.21 5.41 8.10
CA PRO A 183 8.77 5.23 8.13
C PRO A 183 8.10 6.32 7.29
N TRP A 184 6.93 5.97 6.79
CA TRP A 184 6.15 6.71 5.82
C TRP A 184 5.94 8.20 6.16
N SER A 185 5.77 8.99 5.09
CA SER A 185 5.10 10.29 5.04
C SER A 185 5.62 11.36 6.00
N SER A 186 6.70 12.07 5.63
CA SER A 186 6.95 13.44 6.14
C SER A 186 7.83 14.35 5.27
N CYS A 187 8.42 13.91 4.14
CA CYS A 187 8.93 14.87 3.15
C CYS A 187 7.80 15.37 2.24
N CYS A 188 6.76 15.98 2.82
CA CYS A 188 6.09 17.07 2.14
C CYS A 188 7.02 18.26 2.30
N CYS A 189 7.57 18.79 1.21
CA CYS A 189 8.16 20.12 1.24
C CYS A 189 7.10 21.07 1.80
N ARG A 190 7.30 21.52 3.03
CA ARG A 190 6.54 22.61 3.63
C ARG A 190 7.05 23.87 2.94
N CYS A 191 6.39 24.27 1.86
CA CYS A 191 6.45 25.66 1.42
C CYS A 191 5.57 26.46 2.38
N ASP A 192 6.12 26.79 3.55
CA ASP A 192 5.61 27.91 4.33
C ASP A 192 5.82 29.16 3.46
N SER A 193 4.70 29.72 3.01
CA SER A 193 4.64 31.02 2.36
C SER A 193 4.27 32.00 3.48
N GLU A 194 5.28 32.55 4.16
CA GLU A 194 5.04 33.71 5.02
C GLU A 194 5.18 34.98 4.17
N LEU A 195 4.18 35.86 4.33
CA LEU A 195 4.09 37.20 3.74
C LEU A 195 5.25 38.11 4.19
#